data_AF-A0A956LMK8-F1
#
_entry.id   AF-A0A956LMK8-F1
#
_cell.length_a   1.000
_cell.length_b   1.000
_cell.length_c   1.000
_cell.angle_alpha   90.00
_cell.angle_beta   90.00
_cell.angle_gamma   90.00
#
_symmetry.space_group_name_H-M   'P 1'
#
loop_
_entity.id
_entity.type
_entity.pdbx_description
1 polymer ?
#
loop_
_entity_poly.entity_id
_entity_poly.type
_entity_poly.pdbx_seq_one_letter_code
_entity_poly.pdbx_strand_id
1 'polypeptide(L)'
;GGEAYLHDDFLPIVRALKGAGVRVGLTTGGRGITRALADEMAAAGLHLASVSVDGLQPAHDLIRKAPGSFDGAIAALAHLRAAGLAVGANTHINRVNAPDLEALYELLRDAGVRSWQVQITAALGRAADRPAMLLQPYDLVTVAPRVAALKRRAFKDGMILMPGNNLGYFGPEEALLRSLHEGGGDHWQGCQAGRLVLGIESDGAVKGCPSLQTAAYVGGNLRERTLREIWTDAPELAFTRARTTEDLWGYCKTCPFAQVCLGGCSFTAHALFGRPGNNPYCHFRARSLAAQGLRERLVPGAAAPGQPFDHGLFELVLEPLDAPEPARPSSASELVQLSRRPGRATPSTERV
;
A
#
# COMPACT_ATOMS: atom_id res chain seq x y z
N GLY A 1 -8.17 -4.24 11.20
CA GLY A 1 -7.67 -3.00 10.56
C GLY A 1 -7.69 -1.87 11.55
N GLY A 2 -7.61 -0.62 11.09
CA GLY A 2 -7.49 0.54 12.00
C GLY A 2 -6.18 0.46 12.78
N GLU A 3 -6.27 0.40 14.11
CA GLU A 3 -5.16 0.03 14.99
C GLU A 3 -5.55 -1.22 15.77
N ALA A 4 -4.90 -2.35 15.47
CA ALA A 4 -5.42 -3.67 15.84
C ALA A 4 -5.39 -3.94 17.36
N TYR A 5 -4.38 -3.40 18.07
CA TYR A 5 -4.25 -3.59 19.52
C TYR A 5 -5.23 -2.76 20.35
N LEU A 6 -6.05 -1.90 19.71
CA LEU A 6 -7.16 -1.24 20.40
C LEU A 6 -8.38 -2.16 20.56
N HIS A 7 -8.36 -3.35 19.94
CA HIS A 7 -9.41 -4.33 20.12
C HIS A 7 -9.17 -5.13 21.41
N ASP A 8 -10.18 -5.25 22.26
CA ASP A 8 -10.08 -5.92 23.57
C ASP A 8 -9.59 -7.38 23.44
N ASP A 9 -10.07 -8.09 22.42
CA ASP A 9 -9.62 -9.46 22.11
C ASP A 9 -8.33 -9.56 21.29
N PHE A 10 -7.56 -8.48 21.10
CA PHE A 10 -6.34 -8.52 20.29
C PHE A 10 -5.36 -9.62 20.74
N LEU A 11 -4.96 -9.64 22.02
CA LEU A 11 -4.04 -10.65 22.54
C LEU A 11 -4.65 -12.06 22.56
N PRO A 12 -5.93 -12.28 22.96
CA PRO A 12 -6.62 -13.55 22.76
C PRO A 12 -6.58 -14.07 21.31
N ILE A 13 -6.83 -13.20 20.33
CA ILE A 13 -6.77 -13.55 18.89
C ILE A 13 -5.36 -13.96 18.49
N VAL A 14 -4.32 -13.21 18.90
CA VAL A 14 -2.92 -13.58 18.61
C VAL A 14 -2.60 -14.96 19.18
N ARG A 15 -2.99 -15.25 20.43
CA ARG A 15 -2.78 -16.55 21.07
C ARG A 15 -3.52 -17.68 20.34
N ALA A 16 -4.77 -17.46 19.96
CA ALA A 16 -5.57 -18.46 19.24
C ALA A 16 -4.95 -18.80 17.87
N LEU A 17 -4.55 -17.79 17.10
CA LEU A 17 -3.88 -17.97 15.81
C LEU A 17 -2.54 -18.69 15.97
N LYS A 18 -1.73 -18.29 16.96
CA LYS A 18 -0.46 -18.96 17.27
C LYS A 18 -0.67 -20.43 17.66
N GLY A 19 -1.65 -20.72 18.50
CA GLY A 19 -2.03 -22.08 18.90
C GLY A 19 -2.48 -22.95 17.73
N ALA A 20 -3.07 -22.35 16.69
CA ALA A 20 -3.42 -23.00 15.44
C ALA A 20 -2.25 -23.12 14.43
N GLY A 21 -1.02 -22.75 14.82
CA GLY A 21 0.17 -22.84 13.96
C GLY A 21 0.33 -21.68 12.97
N VAL A 22 -0.48 -20.62 13.08
CA VAL A 22 -0.38 -19.44 12.21
C VAL A 22 0.76 -18.54 12.69
N ARG A 23 1.58 -18.06 11.74
CA ARG A 23 2.56 -17.00 12.01
C ARG A 23 1.85 -15.65 12.01
N VAL A 24 1.72 -15.03 13.18
CA VAL A 24 0.97 -13.78 13.35
C VAL A 24 1.90 -12.57 13.19
N GLY A 25 1.56 -11.67 12.27
CA GLY A 25 2.22 -10.37 12.12
C GLY A 25 1.26 -9.23 12.43
N LEU A 26 1.80 -8.11 12.91
CA LEU A 26 1.06 -6.87 13.16
C LEU A 26 1.55 -5.77 12.23
N THR A 27 0.64 -5.03 11.60
CA THR A 27 0.93 -3.74 10.96
C THR A 27 0.27 -2.64 11.78
N THR A 28 1.03 -1.63 12.19
CA THR A 28 0.58 -0.65 13.19
C THR A 28 1.16 0.76 12.95
N GLY A 29 0.45 1.79 13.40
CA GLY A 29 0.99 3.15 13.54
C GLY A 29 1.95 3.32 14.73
N GLY A 30 2.01 2.34 15.64
CA GLY A 30 2.90 2.32 16.81
C GLY A 30 2.46 3.21 17.99
N ARG A 31 1.46 4.08 17.80
CA ARG A 31 1.09 5.09 18.78
C ARG A 31 0.54 4.49 20.08
N GLY A 32 1.25 4.66 21.18
CA GLY A 32 0.82 4.16 22.49
C GLY A 32 1.23 2.72 22.75
N ILE A 33 2.06 2.11 21.89
CA ILE A 33 2.76 0.87 22.25
C ILE A 33 3.75 1.19 23.36
N THR A 34 3.48 0.70 24.56
CA THR A 34 4.38 0.79 25.71
C THR A 34 5.28 -0.44 25.77
N ARG A 35 6.30 -0.39 26.65
CA ARG A 35 7.12 -1.58 26.95
C ARG A 35 6.27 -2.75 27.45
N ALA A 36 5.34 -2.51 28.37
CA ALA A 36 4.48 -3.56 28.92
C ALA A 36 3.62 -4.22 27.84
N LEU A 37 3.00 -3.42 26.96
CA LEU A 37 2.20 -3.96 25.86
C LEU A 37 3.07 -4.75 24.86
N ALA A 38 4.29 -4.30 24.58
CA ALA A 38 5.22 -5.03 23.73
C ALA A 38 5.62 -6.40 24.33
N ASP A 39 5.86 -6.46 25.64
CA ASP A 39 6.14 -7.71 26.35
C ASP A 39 4.92 -8.66 26.29
N GLU A 40 3.70 -8.14 26.46
CA GLU A 40 2.46 -8.92 26.32
C GLU A 40 2.23 -9.43 24.89
N MET A 41 2.53 -8.62 23.87
CA MET A 41 2.51 -9.02 22.46
C MET A 41 3.46 -10.19 22.20
N ALA A 42 4.69 -10.12 22.72
CA ALA A 42 5.67 -11.17 22.58
C ALA A 42 5.22 -12.46 23.30
N ALA A 43 4.73 -12.33 24.53
CA ALA A 43 4.19 -13.45 25.31
C ALA A 43 2.97 -14.12 24.64
N ALA A 44 2.13 -13.35 23.95
CA ALA A 44 1.01 -13.87 23.16
C ALA A 44 1.44 -14.67 21.92
N GLY A 45 2.70 -14.55 21.50
CA GLY A 45 3.27 -15.26 20.36
C GLY A 45 3.24 -14.46 19.06
N LEU A 46 3.17 -13.13 19.12
CA LEU A 46 3.37 -12.28 17.95
C LEU A 46 4.76 -12.56 17.33
N HIS A 47 4.83 -12.74 16.01
CA HIS A 47 6.08 -13.09 15.33
C HIS A 47 6.86 -11.86 14.86
N LEU A 48 6.15 -10.87 14.33
CA LEU A 48 6.72 -9.66 13.71
C LEU A 48 5.75 -8.50 13.89
N ALA A 49 6.28 -7.31 14.17
CA ALA A 49 5.53 -6.06 14.10
C ALA A 49 6.15 -5.12 13.07
N SER A 50 5.35 -4.67 12.11
CA SER A 50 5.72 -3.67 11.10
C SER A 50 5.13 -2.32 11.49
N VAL A 51 5.99 -1.37 11.86
CA VAL A 51 5.57 -0.02 12.25
C VAL A 51 5.58 0.90 11.03
N SER A 52 4.48 1.61 10.83
CA SER A 52 4.37 2.62 9.81
C SER A 52 5.29 3.82 10.10
N VAL A 53 6.22 4.14 9.20
CA VAL A 53 7.06 5.34 9.25
C VAL A 53 7.06 6.01 7.87
N ASP A 54 6.26 7.06 7.69
CA ASP A 54 6.01 7.69 6.39
C ASP A 54 6.93 8.88 6.06
N GLY A 55 8.19 8.88 6.51
CA GLY A 55 9.14 9.97 6.28
C GLY A 55 9.90 10.34 7.56
N LEU A 56 10.73 11.37 7.46
CA LEU A 56 11.29 12.02 8.63
C LEU A 56 10.19 12.77 9.37
N GLN A 57 10.46 13.18 10.62
CA GLN A 57 9.46 13.74 11.53
C GLN A 57 8.52 14.79 10.90
N PRO A 58 9.00 15.81 10.16
CA PRO A 58 8.11 16.80 9.55
C PRO A 58 7.10 16.19 8.56
N ALA A 59 7.56 15.30 7.68
CA ALA A 59 6.71 14.66 6.68
C ALA A 59 5.77 13.64 7.33
N HIS A 60 6.27 12.83 8.25
CA HIS A 60 5.53 11.79 8.94
C HIS A 60 4.33 12.38 9.71
N ASP A 61 4.59 13.34 10.61
CA ASP A 61 3.54 13.95 11.45
C ASP A 61 2.49 14.67 10.60
N LEU A 62 2.94 15.28 9.49
CA LEU A 62 2.07 15.99 8.55
C LEU A 62 1.14 15.03 7.78
N ILE A 63 1.68 13.95 7.22
CA ILE A 63 0.91 12.93 6.49
C ILE A 63 -0.11 12.26 7.42
N ARG A 64 0.34 11.90 8.63
CA ARG A 64 -0.46 11.23 9.66
C ARG A 64 -1.44 12.18 10.35
N LYS A 65 -1.28 13.50 10.17
CA LYS A 65 -2.06 14.58 10.80
C LYS A 65 -2.09 14.42 12.33
N ALA A 66 -0.95 14.08 12.91
CA ALA A 66 -0.81 13.79 14.33
C ALA A 66 0.60 14.20 14.81
N PRO A 67 0.75 15.40 15.42
CA PRO A 67 2.04 15.80 15.99
C PRO A 67 2.55 14.78 17.02
N GLY A 68 3.84 14.44 16.93
CA GLY A 68 4.50 13.44 17.78
C GLY A 68 4.23 12.00 17.37
N SER A 69 3.56 11.74 16.23
CA SER A 69 3.35 10.35 15.77
C SER A 69 4.63 9.70 15.30
N PHE A 70 5.57 10.49 14.76
CA PHE A 70 6.92 10.01 14.42
C PHE A 70 7.64 9.48 15.66
N ASP A 71 7.73 10.27 16.73
CA ASP A 71 8.40 9.87 17.97
C ASP A 71 7.72 8.62 18.57
N GLY A 72 6.39 8.57 18.53
CA GLY A 72 5.63 7.39 18.94
C GLY A 72 5.98 6.13 18.13
N ALA A 73 6.14 6.26 16.81
CA ALA A 73 6.54 5.16 15.94
C ALA A 73 7.96 4.67 16.23
N ILE A 74 8.92 5.59 16.45
CA ILE A 74 10.31 5.24 16.80
C ILE A 74 10.39 4.59 18.19
N ALA A 75 9.65 5.12 19.17
CA ALA A 75 9.55 4.51 20.49
C ALA A 75 8.94 3.10 20.43
N ALA A 76 7.90 2.90 19.62
CA ALA A 76 7.30 1.58 19.41
C ALA A 76 8.30 0.58 18.85
N LEU A 77 9.08 0.95 17.83
CA LEU A 77 10.16 0.10 17.29
C LEU A 77 11.15 -0.32 18.38
N ALA A 78 11.54 0.61 19.26
CA ALA A 78 12.44 0.32 20.37
C ALA A 78 11.81 -0.63 21.41
N HIS A 79 10.55 -0.41 21.81
CA HIS A 79 9.84 -1.26 22.77
C HIS A 79 9.63 -2.68 22.24
N LEU A 80 9.17 -2.81 21.00
CA LEU A 80 8.95 -4.11 20.35
C LEU A 80 10.25 -4.91 20.25
N ARG A 81 11.34 -4.26 19.85
CA ARG A 81 12.66 -4.89 19.79
C ARG A 81 13.17 -5.31 21.17
N ALA A 82 12.98 -4.47 22.19
CA ALA A 82 13.38 -4.79 23.57
C ALA A 82 12.60 -5.97 24.15
N ALA A 83 11.36 -6.21 23.68
CA ALA A 83 10.56 -7.39 23.99
C ALA A 83 10.98 -8.66 23.20
N GLY A 84 12.01 -8.57 22.35
CA GLY A 84 12.51 -9.69 21.55
C GLY A 84 11.76 -9.95 20.25
N LEU A 85 10.85 -9.05 19.84
CA LEU A 85 10.13 -9.19 18.58
C LEU A 85 11.00 -8.78 17.39
N ALA A 86 10.82 -9.48 16.27
CA ALA A 86 11.29 -8.96 15.00
C ALA A 86 10.52 -7.67 14.68
N VAL A 87 11.23 -6.65 14.20
CA VAL A 87 10.63 -5.37 13.81
C VAL A 87 10.86 -5.08 12.34
N GLY A 88 9.78 -4.69 11.69
CA GLY A 88 9.74 -4.19 10.32
C GLY A 88 9.25 -2.74 10.28
N ALA A 89 9.36 -2.13 9.11
CA ALA A 89 8.73 -0.85 8.83
C ALA A 89 7.95 -0.89 7.52
N ASN A 90 6.95 -0.03 7.40
CA ASN A 90 6.24 0.21 6.16
C ASN A 90 6.12 1.72 5.89
N THR A 91 6.23 2.09 4.62
CA THR A 91 6.18 3.49 4.18
C THR A 91 5.32 3.60 2.93
N HIS A 92 4.32 4.47 2.98
CA HIS A 92 3.58 4.88 1.80
C HIS A 92 4.27 6.09 1.17
N ILE A 93 5.00 5.89 0.08
CA ILE A 93 5.68 6.97 -0.64
C ILE A 93 4.67 7.82 -1.42
N ASN A 94 4.86 9.13 -1.34
CA ASN A 94 4.09 10.18 -1.99
C ASN A 94 4.98 11.42 -2.17
N ARG A 95 4.46 12.51 -2.75
CA ARG A 95 5.27 13.70 -3.06
C ARG A 95 5.77 14.46 -1.84
N VAL A 96 5.17 14.26 -0.66
CA VAL A 96 5.60 14.88 0.60
C VAL A 96 6.86 14.21 1.12
N ASN A 97 6.91 12.88 1.13
CA ASN A 97 7.98 12.10 1.75
C ASN A 97 8.96 11.44 0.76
N ALA A 98 8.72 11.53 -0.55
CA ALA A 98 9.66 11.05 -1.55
C ALA A 98 11.07 11.67 -1.42
N PRO A 99 11.25 12.93 -1.00
CA PRO A 99 12.58 13.48 -0.71
C PRO A 99 13.30 12.79 0.46
N ASP A 100 12.57 12.23 1.43
CA ASP A 100 13.13 11.65 2.65
C ASP A 100 13.69 10.23 2.46
N LEU A 101 13.47 9.60 1.30
CA LEU A 101 13.60 8.15 1.15
C LEU A 101 14.96 7.57 1.59
N GLU A 102 16.08 8.20 1.20
CA GLU A 102 17.42 7.74 1.59
C GLU A 102 17.72 8.04 3.07
N ALA A 103 17.33 9.21 3.59
CA ALA A 103 17.54 9.54 5.00
C ALA A 103 16.69 8.64 5.92
N LEU A 104 15.47 8.31 5.49
CA LEU A 104 14.59 7.37 6.17
C LEU A 104 15.19 5.96 6.19
N TYR A 105 15.84 5.53 5.10
CA TYR A 105 16.57 4.26 5.08
C TYR A 105 17.64 4.20 6.18
N GLU A 106 18.47 5.24 6.31
CA GLU A 106 19.51 5.29 7.36
C GLU A 106 18.87 5.18 8.74
N LEU A 107 17.82 5.97 8.98
CA LEU A 107 17.10 5.98 10.24
C LEU A 107 16.52 4.62 10.61
N LEU A 108 15.88 3.93 9.66
CA LEU A 108 15.25 2.63 9.90
C LEU A 108 16.31 1.54 10.15
N ARG A 109 17.42 1.57 9.39
CA ARG A 109 18.56 0.68 9.62
C ARG A 109 19.12 0.86 11.03
N ASP A 110 19.35 2.11 11.44
CA ASP A 110 19.94 2.43 12.74
C ASP A 110 18.96 2.13 13.89
N ALA A 111 17.66 2.20 13.62
CA ALA A 111 16.60 1.73 14.52
C ALA A 111 16.48 0.18 14.58
N GLY A 112 17.34 -0.57 13.89
CA GLY A 112 17.39 -2.03 13.93
C GLY A 112 16.26 -2.72 13.17
N VAL A 113 15.63 -2.03 12.21
CA VAL A 113 14.62 -2.62 11.32
C VAL A 113 15.27 -3.69 10.44
N ARG A 114 14.62 -4.87 10.35
CA ARG A 114 15.11 -6.00 9.53
C ARG A 114 14.36 -6.16 8.21
N SER A 115 13.16 -5.60 8.11
CA SER A 115 12.38 -5.60 6.89
C SER A 115 11.69 -4.25 6.67
N TRP A 116 11.83 -3.67 5.48
CA TRP A 116 11.20 -2.41 5.13
C TRP A 116 10.37 -2.56 3.85
N GLN A 117 9.08 -2.28 3.94
CA GLN A 117 8.19 -2.26 2.80
C GLN A 117 7.93 -0.83 2.31
N VAL A 118 8.17 -0.58 1.02
CA VAL A 118 7.90 0.73 0.38
C VAL A 118 6.79 0.56 -0.63
N GLN A 119 5.69 1.31 -0.49
CA GLN A 119 4.52 1.20 -1.36
C GLN A 119 4.01 2.56 -1.80
N ILE A 120 3.38 2.65 -2.96
CA ILE A 120 2.82 3.92 -3.44
C ILE A 120 1.56 4.26 -2.65
N THR A 121 1.37 5.54 -2.34
CA THR A 121 0.09 6.02 -1.81
C THR A 121 -1.02 5.87 -2.86
N ALA A 122 -1.99 5.01 -2.59
CA ALA A 122 -3.17 4.87 -3.44
C ALA A 122 -4.19 5.99 -3.18
N ALA A 123 -4.94 6.36 -4.21
CA ALA A 123 -6.02 7.35 -4.13
C ALA A 123 -7.29 6.77 -3.48
N LEU A 124 -7.16 6.30 -2.23
CA LEU A 124 -8.24 5.69 -1.45
C LEU A 124 -8.45 6.45 -0.15
N GLY A 125 -9.70 6.53 0.32
CA GLY A 125 -10.07 7.27 1.52
C GLY A 125 -9.60 8.73 1.43
N ARG A 126 -8.99 9.25 2.49
CA ARG A 126 -8.53 10.66 2.51
C ARG A 126 -7.49 11.02 1.45
N ALA A 127 -6.77 10.05 0.89
CA ALA A 127 -5.81 10.31 -0.17
C ALA A 127 -6.48 10.58 -1.53
N ALA A 128 -7.72 10.11 -1.74
CA ALA A 128 -8.50 10.44 -2.92
C ALA A 128 -8.76 11.96 -3.03
N ASP A 129 -8.95 12.62 -1.88
CA ASP A 129 -9.13 14.08 -1.79
C ASP A 129 -7.81 14.86 -1.66
N ARG A 130 -6.66 14.22 -1.90
CA ARG A 130 -5.31 14.84 -1.84
C ARG A 130 -4.52 14.59 -3.12
N PRO A 131 -5.03 14.98 -4.30
CA PRO A 131 -4.39 14.65 -5.57
C PRO A 131 -2.97 15.23 -5.71
N ALA A 132 -2.70 16.38 -5.08
CA ALA A 132 -1.35 16.98 -5.08
C ALA A 132 -0.32 16.14 -4.31
N MET A 133 -0.77 15.38 -3.29
CA MET A 133 0.09 14.47 -2.53
C MET A 133 0.54 13.27 -3.37
N LEU A 134 -0.33 12.78 -4.25
CA LEU A 134 -0.08 11.55 -5.01
C LEU A 134 1.13 11.71 -5.93
N LEU A 135 1.94 10.65 -6.01
CA LEU A 135 2.92 10.54 -7.10
C LEU A 135 2.18 10.61 -8.44
N GLN A 136 2.87 11.07 -9.47
CA GLN A 136 2.41 10.98 -10.85
C GLN A 136 3.03 9.75 -11.52
N PRO A 137 2.40 9.19 -12.56
CA PRO A 137 2.93 8.05 -13.29
C PRO A 137 4.39 8.23 -13.73
N TYR A 138 4.75 9.44 -14.19
CA TYR A 138 6.12 9.77 -14.59
C TYR A 138 7.13 9.78 -13.45
N ASP A 139 6.71 9.95 -12.18
CA ASP A 139 7.62 9.95 -11.04
C ASP A 139 8.32 8.59 -10.88
N LEU A 140 7.77 7.50 -11.45
CA LEU A 140 8.39 6.17 -11.41
C LEU A 140 9.71 6.07 -12.14
N VAL A 141 9.98 6.93 -13.12
CA VAL A 141 11.30 7.00 -13.78
C VAL A 141 12.40 7.31 -12.76
N THR A 142 12.07 8.03 -11.69
CA THR A 142 13.00 8.42 -10.63
C THR A 142 12.85 7.55 -9.38
N VAL A 143 11.61 7.24 -8.97
CA VAL A 143 11.34 6.51 -7.71
C VAL A 143 11.82 5.06 -7.78
N ALA A 144 11.55 4.34 -8.87
CA ALA A 144 11.90 2.92 -8.95
C ALA A 144 13.42 2.67 -8.91
N PRO A 145 14.27 3.44 -9.63
CA PRO A 145 15.73 3.32 -9.48
C PRO A 145 16.25 3.65 -8.08
N ARG A 146 15.68 4.66 -7.39
CA ARG A 146 16.06 5.00 -6.01
C ARG A 146 15.76 3.86 -5.04
N VAL A 147 14.55 3.29 -5.12
CA VAL A 147 14.16 2.11 -4.32
C VAL A 147 15.05 0.91 -4.63
N ALA A 148 15.40 0.69 -5.89
CA ALA A 148 16.32 -0.37 -6.29
C ALA A 148 17.74 -0.16 -5.72
N ALA A 149 18.26 1.07 -5.75
CA ALA A 149 19.56 1.40 -5.15
C ALA A 149 19.56 1.13 -3.63
N LEU A 150 18.50 1.55 -2.93
CA LEU A 150 18.33 1.26 -1.51
C LEU A 150 18.20 -0.23 -1.24
N LYS A 151 17.53 -0.99 -2.10
CA LYS A 151 17.42 -2.45 -1.95
C LYS A 151 18.78 -3.16 -2.06
N ARG A 152 19.66 -2.74 -2.99
CA ARG A 152 21.03 -3.26 -3.06
C ARG A 152 21.82 -2.97 -1.78
N ARG A 153 21.63 -1.77 -1.21
CA ARG A 153 22.25 -1.42 0.08
C ARG A 153 21.67 -2.27 1.22
N ALA A 154 20.36 -2.48 1.23
CA ALA A 154 19.67 -3.28 2.24
C ALA A 154 20.25 -4.70 2.33
N PHE A 155 20.49 -5.35 1.18
CA PHE A 155 21.13 -6.67 1.18
C PHE A 155 22.50 -6.69 1.87
N LYS A 156 23.33 -5.67 1.63
CA LYS A 156 24.65 -5.52 2.28
C LYS A 156 24.54 -5.28 3.78
N ASP A 157 23.52 -4.52 4.19
CA ASP A 157 23.26 -4.17 5.58
C ASP A 157 22.47 -5.27 6.34
N GLY A 158 22.15 -6.39 5.69
CA GLY A 158 21.37 -7.49 6.29
C GLY A 158 19.90 -7.14 6.54
N MET A 159 19.36 -6.15 5.79
CA MET A 159 17.96 -5.74 5.81
C MET A 159 17.26 -6.17 4.52
N ILE A 160 15.99 -6.54 4.62
CA ILE A 160 15.15 -6.86 3.45
C ILE A 160 14.31 -5.63 3.09
N LEU A 161 14.59 -4.99 1.95
CA LEU A 161 13.71 -3.97 1.38
C LEU A 161 12.83 -4.60 0.30
N MET A 162 11.51 -4.55 0.49
CA MET A 162 10.55 -5.03 -0.51
C MET A 162 9.60 -3.94 -0.99
N PRO A 163 9.57 -3.62 -2.29
CA PRO A 163 8.50 -2.83 -2.88
C PRO A 163 7.15 -3.53 -2.67
N GLY A 164 6.13 -2.76 -2.32
CA GLY A 164 4.76 -3.23 -2.26
C GLY A 164 4.30 -3.74 -3.63
N ASN A 165 3.18 -4.47 -3.62
CA ASN A 165 2.59 -5.02 -4.83
C ASN A 165 2.14 -3.93 -5.82
N ASN A 166 2.13 -2.65 -5.44
CA ASN A 166 1.74 -1.50 -6.25
C ASN A 166 2.90 -0.60 -6.71
N LEU A 167 4.16 -1.04 -6.58
CA LEU A 167 5.35 -0.28 -6.99
C LEU A 167 6.21 -1.10 -7.94
N GLY A 168 6.57 -0.56 -9.12
CA GLY A 168 7.51 -1.17 -10.07
C GLY A 168 6.89 -1.53 -11.42
N TYR A 169 7.10 -2.79 -11.85
CA TYR A 169 6.69 -3.47 -13.07
C TYR A 169 7.58 -3.26 -14.30
N PHE A 170 8.32 -4.32 -14.64
CA PHE A 170 9.00 -4.57 -15.91
C PHE A 170 9.95 -3.46 -16.40
N GLY A 171 10.36 -2.55 -15.51
CA GLY A 171 11.52 -1.69 -15.75
C GLY A 171 12.83 -2.46 -15.59
N PRO A 172 13.99 -1.85 -15.89
CA PRO A 172 15.29 -2.51 -15.80
C PRO A 172 15.60 -3.13 -14.43
N GLU A 173 15.00 -2.62 -13.36
CA GLU A 173 15.20 -3.04 -11.98
C GLU A 173 14.18 -4.09 -11.52
N GLU A 174 13.25 -4.57 -12.35
CA GLU A 174 12.16 -5.48 -11.94
C GLU A 174 12.68 -6.73 -11.22
N ALA A 175 13.69 -7.39 -11.78
CA ALA A 175 14.34 -8.58 -11.21
C ALA A 175 14.77 -8.33 -9.77
N LEU A 176 15.56 -7.27 -9.58
CA LEU A 176 16.03 -6.84 -8.26
C LEU A 176 14.87 -6.44 -7.35
N LEU A 177 13.90 -5.67 -7.84
CA LEU A 177 12.77 -5.16 -7.06
C LEU A 177 11.86 -6.30 -6.58
N ARG A 178 11.74 -7.41 -7.31
CA ARG A 178 10.88 -8.55 -6.92
C ARG A 178 11.59 -9.67 -6.19
N SER A 179 12.88 -9.87 -6.39
CA SER A 179 13.59 -10.96 -5.72
C SER A 179 13.87 -10.72 -4.24
N LEU A 180 13.81 -11.77 -3.44
CA LEU A 180 14.12 -11.74 -2.01
C LEU A 180 15.63 -11.76 -1.71
N HIS A 181 16.46 -12.04 -2.71
CA HIS A 181 17.91 -12.13 -2.60
C HIS A 181 18.58 -11.39 -3.77
N GLU A 182 19.84 -11.00 -3.57
CA GLU A 182 20.64 -10.37 -4.61
C GLU A 182 20.91 -11.37 -5.76
N GLY A 183 20.81 -10.89 -7.01
CA GLY A 183 21.00 -11.73 -8.20
C GLY A 183 19.80 -12.57 -8.61
N GLY A 184 18.67 -12.51 -7.88
CA GLY A 184 17.44 -13.17 -8.30
C GLY A 184 16.83 -12.59 -9.59
N GLY A 185 16.03 -13.40 -10.28
CA GLY A 185 15.40 -13.08 -11.56
C GLY A 185 13.86 -13.00 -11.52
N ASP A 186 13.28 -12.78 -10.34
CA ASP A 186 11.83 -12.78 -10.16
C ASP A 186 11.19 -11.58 -10.85
N HIS A 187 9.93 -11.71 -11.25
CA HIS A 187 9.18 -10.61 -11.82
C HIS A 187 7.72 -10.70 -11.42
N TRP A 188 6.98 -9.62 -11.61
CA TRP A 188 5.55 -9.59 -11.33
C TRP A 188 4.77 -10.61 -12.17
N GLN A 189 4.07 -11.52 -11.49
CA GLN A 189 3.26 -12.61 -12.07
C GLN A 189 1.75 -12.34 -12.00
N GLY A 190 1.36 -11.06 -12.01
CA GLY A 190 -0.04 -10.66 -11.85
C GLY A 190 -0.49 -10.52 -10.40
N CYS A 191 -1.71 -10.01 -10.22
CA CYS A 191 -2.30 -9.77 -8.92
C CYS A 191 -2.57 -11.09 -8.18
N GLN A 192 -2.14 -11.17 -6.92
CA GLN A 192 -2.29 -12.37 -6.09
C GLN A 192 -3.60 -12.42 -5.29
N ALA A 193 -4.44 -11.39 -5.40
CA ALA A 193 -5.69 -11.26 -4.66
C ALA A 193 -6.62 -12.45 -4.94
N GLY A 194 -7.06 -13.17 -3.90
CA GLY A 194 -7.88 -14.37 -4.05
C GLY A 194 -7.13 -15.58 -4.62
N ARG A 195 -5.81 -15.51 -4.81
CA ARG A 195 -4.97 -16.66 -5.18
C ARG A 195 -4.18 -17.18 -3.99
N LEU A 196 -3.50 -16.26 -3.29
CA LEU A 196 -2.65 -16.54 -2.14
C LEU A 196 -2.92 -15.62 -0.95
N VAL A 197 -3.82 -14.64 -1.12
CA VAL A 197 -4.17 -13.65 -0.09
C VAL A 197 -5.68 -13.46 -0.06
N LEU A 198 -6.19 -13.14 1.13
CA LEU A 198 -7.54 -12.63 1.38
C LEU A 198 -7.50 -11.60 2.51
N GLY A 199 -8.58 -10.85 2.66
CA GLY A 199 -8.83 -10.00 3.82
C GLY A 199 -10.18 -10.35 4.44
N ILE A 200 -10.24 -10.29 5.77
CA ILE A 200 -11.46 -10.37 6.56
C ILE A 200 -11.64 -9.01 7.23
N GLU A 201 -12.78 -8.36 6.99
CA GLU A 201 -13.14 -7.09 7.59
C GLU A 201 -13.74 -7.29 9.00
N SER A 202 -13.88 -6.21 9.77
CA SER A 202 -14.33 -6.27 11.16
C SER A 202 -15.76 -6.79 11.32
N ASP A 203 -16.57 -6.69 10.26
CA ASP A 203 -17.92 -7.24 10.19
C ASP A 203 -17.95 -8.68 9.64
N GLY A 204 -16.80 -9.33 9.43
CA GLY A 204 -16.72 -10.67 8.87
C GLY A 204 -16.85 -10.75 7.34
N ALA A 205 -16.96 -9.62 6.64
CA ALA A 205 -16.93 -9.60 5.18
C ALA A 205 -15.57 -10.06 4.65
N VAL A 206 -15.57 -10.83 3.57
CA VAL A 206 -14.36 -11.45 3.00
C VAL A 206 -14.13 -10.95 1.58
N LYS A 207 -12.89 -10.57 1.29
CA LYS A 207 -12.45 -10.12 -0.04
C LYS A 207 -11.08 -10.68 -0.41
N GLY A 208 -10.77 -10.70 -1.70
CA GLY A 208 -9.54 -11.31 -2.22
C GLY A 208 -8.24 -10.59 -1.81
N CYS A 209 -8.30 -9.40 -1.26
CA CYS A 209 -7.13 -8.68 -0.73
C CYS A 209 -7.62 -7.64 0.26
N PRO A 210 -6.96 -7.46 1.41
CA PRO A 210 -7.40 -6.49 2.44
C PRO A 210 -7.49 -5.05 1.92
N SER A 211 -6.76 -4.70 0.86
CA SER A 211 -6.76 -3.35 0.28
C SER A 211 -7.84 -3.12 -0.78
N LEU A 212 -8.45 -4.16 -1.36
CA LEU A 212 -9.46 -3.98 -2.40
C LEU A 212 -10.70 -3.26 -1.86
N GLN A 213 -11.36 -2.49 -2.73
CA GLN A 213 -12.55 -1.72 -2.40
C GLN A 213 -13.69 -2.65 -1.95
N THR A 214 -14.25 -2.40 -0.76
CA THR A 214 -15.28 -3.24 -0.15
C THR A 214 -16.49 -3.42 -1.08
N ALA A 215 -17.02 -2.33 -1.63
CA ALA A 215 -18.23 -2.34 -2.47
C ALA A 215 -18.14 -3.21 -3.73
N ALA A 216 -16.94 -3.46 -4.25
CA ALA A 216 -16.74 -4.19 -5.51
C ALA A 216 -16.14 -5.58 -5.34
N TYR A 217 -15.58 -5.92 -4.17
CA TYR A 217 -14.74 -7.10 -4.00
C TYR A 217 -15.08 -7.98 -2.79
N VAL A 218 -16.11 -7.63 -2.01
CA VAL A 218 -16.64 -8.54 -0.99
C VAL A 218 -17.44 -9.65 -1.67
N GLY A 219 -17.05 -10.90 -1.43
CA GLY A 219 -17.71 -12.08 -2.00
C GLY A 219 -18.60 -12.85 -1.01
N GLY A 220 -18.69 -12.38 0.24
CA GLY A 220 -19.52 -13.00 1.27
C GLY A 220 -19.11 -12.64 2.70
N ASN A 221 -19.86 -13.13 3.69
CA ASN A 221 -19.63 -12.88 5.10
C ASN A 221 -19.49 -14.19 5.90
N LEU A 222 -18.53 -14.26 6.82
CA LEU A 222 -18.29 -15.42 7.68
C LEU A 222 -19.41 -15.74 8.67
N ARG A 223 -20.37 -14.83 8.87
CA ARG A 223 -21.57 -15.09 9.67
C ARG A 223 -22.62 -15.93 8.93
N GLU A 224 -22.50 -16.03 7.61
CA GLU A 224 -23.51 -16.66 6.74
C GLU A 224 -22.96 -17.89 6.02
N ARG A 225 -21.67 -17.86 5.65
CA ARG A 225 -21.01 -18.90 4.87
C ARG A 225 -19.64 -19.23 5.43
N THR A 226 -19.16 -20.44 5.21
CA THR A 226 -17.81 -20.83 5.59
C THR A 226 -16.76 -20.12 4.73
N LEU A 227 -15.56 -19.94 5.27
CA LEU A 227 -14.44 -19.36 4.51
C LEU A 227 -14.12 -20.17 3.24
N ARG A 228 -14.29 -21.50 3.28
CA ARG A 228 -14.04 -22.40 2.14
C ARG A 228 -15.00 -22.13 0.99
N GLU A 229 -16.29 -21.99 1.28
CA GLU A 229 -17.32 -21.69 0.27
C GLU A 229 -17.06 -20.31 -0.35
N ILE A 230 -16.81 -19.29 0.47
CA ILE A 230 -16.53 -17.94 -0.06
C ILE A 230 -15.26 -17.96 -0.93
N TRP A 231 -14.19 -18.63 -0.50
CA TRP A 231 -12.95 -18.71 -1.26
C TRP A 231 -13.08 -19.46 -2.59
N THR A 232 -13.94 -20.48 -2.64
CA THR A 232 -14.08 -21.35 -3.82
C THR A 232 -15.05 -20.77 -4.83
N ASP A 233 -16.19 -20.26 -4.35
CA ASP A 233 -17.36 -20.01 -5.20
C ASP A 233 -17.57 -18.52 -5.51
N ALA A 234 -17.02 -17.60 -4.70
CA ALA A 234 -17.31 -16.18 -4.88
C ALA A 234 -16.52 -15.57 -6.05
N PRO A 235 -17.18 -15.07 -7.11
CA PRO A 235 -16.51 -14.48 -8.27
C PRO A 235 -15.67 -13.25 -7.91
N GLU A 236 -16.08 -12.47 -6.90
CA GLU A 236 -15.38 -11.28 -6.40
C GLU A 236 -13.99 -11.60 -5.83
N LEU A 237 -13.80 -12.82 -5.31
CA LEU A 237 -12.49 -13.33 -4.88
C LEU A 237 -11.75 -13.99 -6.04
N ALA A 238 -12.47 -14.71 -6.91
CA ALA A 238 -11.87 -15.49 -8.00
C ALA A 238 -11.45 -14.64 -9.21
N PHE A 239 -11.79 -13.35 -9.28
CA PHE A 239 -11.58 -12.50 -10.46
C PHE A 239 -10.15 -12.48 -11.03
N THR A 240 -9.12 -12.67 -10.20
CA THR A 240 -7.72 -12.75 -10.68
C THR A 240 -7.34 -14.13 -11.21
N ARG A 241 -8.04 -15.19 -10.81
CA ARG A 241 -7.82 -16.57 -11.27
C ARG A 241 -8.28 -16.75 -12.72
N ALA A 242 -9.33 -16.02 -13.11
CA ALA A 242 -9.92 -16.06 -14.45
C ALA A 242 -9.44 -14.93 -15.36
N ARG A 243 -8.64 -13.97 -14.85
CA ARG A 243 -8.22 -12.80 -15.64
C ARG A 243 -7.33 -13.20 -16.81
N THR A 244 -7.60 -12.63 -17.97
CA THR A 244 -6.79 -12.75 -19.18
C THR A 244 -6.43 -11.38 -19.76
N THR A 245 -5.75 -11.36 -20.90
CA THR A 245 -5.49 -10.12 -21.65
C THR A 245 -6.76 -9.46 -22.20
N GLU A 246 -7.89 -10.17 -22.25
CA GLU A 246 -9.18 -9.60 -22.66
C GLU A 246 -9.76 -8.63 -21.63
N ASP A 247 -9.37 -8.75 -20.37
CA ASP A 247 -9.80 -7.85 -19.30
C ASP A 247 -8.98 -6.55 -19.22
N LEU A 248 -7.88 -6.47 -19.98
CA LEU A 248 -6.99 -5.33 -20.00
C LEU A 248 -7.50 -4.24 -20.94
N TRP A 249 -7.16 -2.99 -20.63
CA TRP A 249 -7.57 -1.83 -21.42
C TRP A 249 -6.50 -0.74 -21.36
N GLY A 250 -6.64 0.30 -22.19
CA GLY A 250 -5.65 1.38 -22.31
C GLY A 250 -4.26 0.84 -22.66
N TYR A 251 -3.21 1.45 -22.08
CA TYR A 251 -1.81 1.07 -22.33
C TYR A 251 -1.54 -0.42 -22.04
N CYS A 252 -2.17 -0.99 -21.01
CA CYS A 252 -1.90 -2.37 -20.62
C CYS A 252 -2.41 -3.41 -21.62
N LYS A 253 -3.42 -3.09 -22.45
CA LYS A 253 -3.97 -4.02 -23.47
C LYS A 253 -2.97 -4.34 -24.58
N THR A 254 -2.15 -3.36 -24.97
CA THR A 254 -1.15 -3.50 -26.04
C THR A 254 0.28 -3.66 -25.51
N CYS A 255 0.45 -3.77 -24.20
CA CYS A 255 1.76 -3.90 -23.56
C CYS A 255 2.42 -5.24 -23.91
N PRO A 256 3.74 -5.28 -24.21
CA PRO A 256 4.46 -6.53 -24.48
C PRO A 256 4.46 -7.50 -23.29
N PHE A 257 4.24 -7.02 -22.07
CA PHE A 257 4.18 -7.84 -20.85
C PHE A 257 2.75 -8.22 -20.44
N ALA A 258 1.73 -7.95 -21.27
CA ALA A 258 0.33 -8.10 -20.91
C ALA A 258 -0.04 -9.49 -20.39
N GLN A 259 0.46 -10.55 -21.06
CA GLN A 259 0.16 -11.95 -20.73
C GLN A 259 0.62 -12.35 -19.33
N VAL A 260 1.76 -11.84 -18.87
CA VAL A 260 2.34 -12.17 -17.56
C VAL A 260 1.85 -11.19 -16.48
N CYS A 261 1.81 -9.89 -16.80
CA CYS A 261 1.55 -8.83 -15.83
C CYS A 261 0.07 -8.70 -15.45
N LEU A 262 -0.84 -8.90 -16.42
CA LEU A 262 -2.29 -8.77 -16.26
C LEU A 262 -2.74 -7.44 -15.60
N GLY A 263 -2.04 -6.34 -15.94
CA GLY A 263 -2.42 -4.98 -15.58
C GLY A 263 -1.94 -4.48 -14.21
N GLY A 264 -0.93 -5.12 -13.60
CA GLY A 264 -0.34 -4.68 -12.33
C GLY A 264 -1.28 -4.87 -11.12
N CYS A 265 -1.12 -4.04 -10.10
CA CYS A 265 -1.97 -4.10 -8.90
C CYS A 265 -3.42 -3.69 -9.21
N SER A 266 -4.35 -4.63 -9.10
CA SER A 266 -5.79 -4.38 -9.28
C SER A 266 -6.35 -3.35 -8.32
N PHE A 267 -5.90 -3.34 -7.05
CA PHE A 267 -6.32 -2.35 -6.06
C PHE A 267 -6.00 -0.92 -6.49
N THR A 268 -4.78 -0.69 -6.97
CA THR A 268 -4.34 0.65 -7.37
C THR A 268 -5.01 1.12 -8.64
N ALA A 269 -5.17 0.25 -9.65
CA ALA A 269 -5.90 0.59 -10.86
C ALA A 269 -7.38 0.89 -10.56
N HIS A 270 -8.04 0.07 -9.73
CA HIS A 270 -9.42 0.31 -9.34
C HIS A 270 -9.55 1.62 -8.54
N ALA A 271 -8.64 1.90 -7.61
CA ALA A 271 -8.66 3.15 -6.84
C ALA A 271 -8.54 4.41 -7.71
N LEU A 272 -8.01 4.30 -8.93
CA LEU A 272 -7.94 5.42 -9.86
C LEU A 272 -9.08 5.43 -10.88
N PHE A 273 -9.54 4.25 -11.33
CA PHE A 273 -10.39 4.15 -12.53
C PHE A 273 -11.72 3.42 -12.31
N GLY A 274 -12.03 2.99 -11.08
CA GLY A 274 -13.23 2.21 -10.77
C GLY A 274 -13.23 0.79 -11.37
N ARG A 275 -12.14 0.40 -12.04
CA ARG A 275 -11.93 -0.94 -12.58
C ARG A 275 -10.44 -1.27 -12.66
N PRO A 276 -10.06 -2.55 -12.55
CA PRO A 276 -8.67 -2.98 -12.71
C PRO A 276 -8.28 -3.09 -14.19
N GLY A 277 -7.06 -3.54 -14.48
CA GLY A 277 -6.62 -3.91 -15.84
C GLY A 277 -5.81 -2.84 -16.59
N ASN A 278 -5.58 -1.67 -15.99
CA ASN A 278 -4.75 -0.60 -16.55
C ASN A 278 -4.08 0.22 -15.43
N ASN A 279 -2.98 -0.26 -14.85
CA ASN A 279 -2.30 0.46 -13.78
C ASN A 279 -1.29 1.49 -14.37
N PRO A 280 -1.41 2.79 -14.05
CA PRO A 280 -0.52 3.81 -14.59
C PRO A 280 0.78 3.93 -13.80
N TYR A 281 0.82 3.45 -12.56
CA TYR A 281 2.05 3.34 -11.79
C TYR A 281 2.84 2.09 -12.22
N CYS A 282 3.37 2.14 -13.44
CA CYS A 282 4.22 1.12 -14.04
C CYS A 282 5.55 1.72 -14.53
N HIS A 283 6.68 1.18 -14.07
CA HIS A 283 8.01 1.70 -14.40
C HIS A 283 8.31 1.53 -15.90
N PHE A 284 7.99 0.37 -16.48
CA PHE A 284 8.11 0.14 -17.92
C PHE A 284 7.31 1.16 -18.74
N ARG A 285 6.06 1.40 -18.37
CA ARG A 285 5.15 2.35 -19.04
C ARG A 285 5.71 3.77 -18.99
N ALA A 286 6.09 4.23 -17.80
CA ALA A 286 6.64 5.57 -17.60
C ALA A 286 7.91 5.80 -18.43
N ARG A 287 8.83 4.83 -18.45
CA ARG A 287 10.05 4.90 -19.28
C ARG A 287 9.77 4.85 -20.78
N SER A 288 8.85 3.99 -21.20
CA SER A 288 8.48 3.86 -22.62
C SER A 288 7.88 5.14 -23.18
N LEU A 289 7.07 5.84 -22.36
CA LEU A 289 6.53 7.15 -22.72
C LEU A 289 7.62 8.23 -22.72
N ALA A 290 8.48 8.26 -21.70
CA ALA A 290 9.57 9.22 -21.61
C ALA A 290 10.53 9.11 -22.81
N ALA A 291 10.82 7.89 -23.28
CA ALA A 291 11.63 7.65 -24.48
C ALA A 291 10.99 8.19 -25.78
N GLN A 292 9.68 8.43 -25.78
CA GLN A 292 8.93 9.04 -26.88
C GLN A 292 8.75 10.56 -26.69
N GLY A 293 9.36 11.15 -25.66
CA GLY A 293 9.16 12.55 -25.31
C GLY A 293 7.77 12.84 -24.71
N LEU A 294 7.11 11.83 -24.14
CA LEU A 294 5.77 11.92 -23.56
C LEU A 294 5.76 11.56 -22.07
N ARG A 295 4.73 12.00 -21.36
CA ARG A 295 4.44 11.57 -19.99
C ARG A 295 2.95 11.49 -19.73
N GLU A 296 2.58 10.69 -18.74
CA GLU A 296 1.22 10.62 -18.23
C GLU A 296 1.09 11.31 -16.89
N ARG A 297 0.03 12.10 -16.75
CA ARG A 297 -0.34 12.80 -15.53
C ARG A 297 -1.75 12.42 -15.12
N LEU A 298 -1.92 12.08 -13.85
CA LEU A 298 -3.20 11.88 -13.20
C LEU A 298 -3.88 13.23 -12.97
N VAL A 299 -5.14 13.32 -13.37
CA VAL A 299 -6.02 14.47 -13.13
C VAL A 299 -7.24 13.99 -12.35
N PRO A 300 -7.66 14.69 -11.29
CA PRO A 300 -8.89 14.34 -10.58
C PRO A 300 -10.11 14.41 -11.52
N GLY A 301 -10.89 13.33 -11.54
CA GLY A 301 -12.18 13.24 -12.24
C GLY A 301 -13.33 13.30 -11.23
N ALA A 302 -14.13 12.23 -11.16
CA ALA A 302 -15.24 12.13 -10.21
C ALA A 302 -14.78 12.04 -8.76
N ALA A 303 -15.48 12.71 -7.85
CA ALA A 303 -15.15 12.65 -6.42
C ALA A 303 -15.50 11.30 -5.78
N ALA A 304 -14.82 10.99 -4.69
CA ALA A 304 -15.20 9.89 -3.81
C ALA A 304 -16.58 10.16 -3.18
N PRO A 305 -17.50 9.18 -3.10
CA PRO A 305 -18.83 9.36 -2.53
C PRO A 305 -18.90 9.69 -1.02
N GLY A 306 -17.80 9.60 -0.27
CA GLY A 306 -17.71 9.79 1.17
C GLY A 306 -17.94 8.53 2.02
N GLN A 307 -17.84 7.33 1.44
CA GLN A 307 -18.07 6.05 2.13
C GLN A 307 -16.77 5.39 2.61
N PRO A 308 -16.78 4.54 3.64
CA PRO A 308 -15.59 3.78 4.02
C PRO A 308 -15.01 2.97 2.84
N PHE A 309 -13.69 3.02 2.66
CA PHE A 309 -12.97 2.37 1.54
C PHE A 309 -13.39 2.85 0.14
N ASP A 310 -13.98 4.02 0.03
CA ASP A 310 -14.25 4.64 -1.25
C ASP A 310 -13.00 5.23 -1.91
N HIS A 311 -13.15 5.55 -3.18
CA HIS A 311 -12.15 6.18 -4.01
C HIS A 311 -12.81 7.20 -4.93
N GLY A 312 -12.05 8.23 -5.29
CA GLY A 312 -12.40 9.09 -6.42
C GLY A 312 -11.94 8.47 -7.73
N LEU A 313 -12.47 8.95 -8.83
CA LEU A 313 -11.98 8.60 -10.15
C LEU A 313 -10.97 9.65 -10.61
N PHE A 314 -9.99 9.19 -11.37
CA PHE A 314 -8.94 9.98 -11.98
C PHE A 314 -8.94 9.70 -13.47
N GLU A 315 -8.48 10.68 -14.23
CA GLU A 315 -8.21 10.55 -15.65
C GLU A 315 -6.71 10.63 -15.90
N LEU A 316 -6.28 10.09 -17.03
CA LEU A 316 -4.90 10.22 -17.50
C LEU A 316 -4.86 11.22 -18.64
N VAL A 317 -4.00 12.22 -18.49
CA VAL A 317 -3.61 13.13 -19.57
C VAL A 317 -2.26 12.70 -20.08
N LEU A 318 -2.17 12.44 -21.38
CA LEU A 318 -0.92 12.25 -22.09
C LEU A 318 -0.45 13.61 -22.60
N GLU A 319 0.76 14.01 -22.22
CA GLU A 319 1.32 15.33 -22.54
C GLU A 319 2.81 15.21 -22.90
N PRO A 320 3.41 16.22 -23.55
CA PRO A 320 4.86 16.29 -23.73
C PRO A 320 5.61 16.12 -22.41
N LEU A 321 6.78 15.48 -22.44
CA LEU A 321 7.59 15.21 -21.26
C LEU A 321 7.99 16.50 -20.52
N ASP A 322 8.23 17.56 -21.28
CA ASP A 322 8.60 18.91 -20.84
C ASP A 322 7.39 19.82 -20.58
N ALA A 323 6.16 19.31 -20.65
CA ALA A 323 4.97 20.09 -20.33
C ALA A 323 5.11 20.74 -18.95
N PRO A 324 4.65 22.00 -18.79
CA PRO A 324 4.73 22.68 -17.50
C PRO A 324 3.97 21.86 -16.46
N GLU A 325 4.57 21.67 -15.28
CA GLU A 325 3.82 21.06 -14.21
C GLU A 325 2.70 22.02 -13.76
N PRO A 326 1.50 21.49 -13.45
CA PRO A 326 0.48 22.27 -12.76
C PRO A 326 1.11 22.89 -11.52
N ALA A 327 0.76 24.14 -11.21
CA ALA A 327 1.32 24.90 -10.09
C ALA A 327 1.47 24.00 -8.86
N ARG A 328 2.70 23.62 -8.54
CA ARG A 328 2.98 22.80 -7.36
C ARG A 328 2.70 23.65 -6.15
N PRO A 329 1.97 23.13 -5.15
CA PRO A 329 1.87 23.84 -3.90
C PRO A 329 3.27 24.11 -3.34
N SER A 330 3.46 25.34 -2.87
CA SER A 330 4.73 25.89 -2.40
C SER A 330 5.23 25.27 -1.09
N SER A 331 4.35 24.55 -0.37
CA SER A 331 4.66 23.93 0.91
C SER A 331 4.12 22.51 1.04
N ALA A 332 4.79 21.69 1.85
CA ALA A 332 4.35 20.33 2.15
C ALA A 332 2.93 20.28 2.76
N SER A 333 2.54 21.32 3.51
CA SER A 333 1.22 21.40 4.13
C SER A 333 0.09 21.53 3.10
N GLU A 334 0.34 22.23 2.00
CA GLU A 334 -0.63 22.34 0.90
C GLU A 334 -0.78 21.02 0.12
N LEU A 335 0.26 20.18 0.05
CA LEU A 335 0.16 18.86 -0.57
C LEU A 335 -0.84 17.94 0.17
N VAL A 336 -0.97 18.09 1.49
CA VAL A 336 -1.88 17.28 2.31
C VAL A 336 -3.25 17.93 2.56
N GLN A 337 -3.47 19.14 2.00
CA GLN A 337 -4.76 19.79 2.08
C GLN A 337 -5.82 18.96 1.38
N LEU A 338 -6.97 18.83 2.04
CA LEU A 338 -8.14 18.20 1.43
C LEU A 338 -8.67 19.16 0.37
N SER A 339 -8.71 18.72 -0.88
CA SER A 339 -9.35 19.46 -1.96
C SER A 339 -10.87 19.56 -1.74
N ARG A 340 -11.45 18.65 -0.93
CA ARG A 340 -12.86 18.61 -0.53
C ARG A 340 -13.03 18.06 0.90
N ARG A 341 -13.99 18.59 1.67
CA ARG A 341 -14.43 17.95 2.93
C ARG A 341 -15.45 16.86 2.58
N PRO A 342 -15.36 15.64 3.12
CA PRO A 342 -16.40 14.63 2.94
C PRO A 342 -17.75 15.22 3.35
N GLY A 343 -18.78 14.99 2.55
CA GLY A 343 -20.15 15.28 2.98
C GLY A 343 -20.38 14.59 4.32
N ARG A 344 -20.85 15.33 5.33
CA ARG A 344 -21.22 14.72 6.61
C ARG A 344 -22.34 13.75 6.28
N ALA A 345 -22.09 12.44 6.39
CA ALA A 345 -23.15 11.45 6.24
C ALA A 345 -24.29 11.87 7.17
N THR A 346 -25.47 12.15 6.61
CA THR A 346 -26.68 12.37 7.38
C THR A 346 -26.89 11.10 8.20
N PRO A 347 -27.04 11.18 9.54
CA PRO A 347 -27.29 9.98 10.34
C PRO A 347 -28.50 9.26 9.74
N SER A 348 -28.36 7.99 9.40
CA SER A 348 -29.50 7.16 8.98
C SER A 348 -30.49 7.13 10.14
N THR A 349 -31.57 7.88 10.01
CA THR A 349 -32.72 7.82 10.92
C THR A 349 -33.53 6.58 10.60
N GLU A 350 -32.97 5.40 10.82
CA GLU A 350 -33.74 4.16 10.91
C GLU A 350 -33.20 3.38 12.10
N ARG A 351 -33.78 3.69 13.26
CA ARG A 351 -34.01 2.69 14.30
C ARG A 351 -35.34 2.03 13.95
N VAL A 352 -35.34 0.73 13.72
CA VAL A 352 -36.44 -0.17 14.09
C VAL A 352 -35.82 -1.42 14.70
#